data_AF-A0A0C2GZ13-F1
#
_entry.id   AF-A0A0C2GZ13-F1
#
_cell.length_a   1.000
_cell.length_b   1.000
_cell.length_c   1.000
_cell.angle_alpha   90.00
_cell.angle_beta   90.00
_cell.angle_gamma   90.00
#
_symmetry.space_group_name_H-M   'P 1'
#
loop_
_entity.id
_entity.type
_entity.pdbx_description
1 polymer ?
#
loop_
_entity_poly.entity_id
_entity_poly.type
_entity_poly.pdbx_seq_one_letter_code
_entity_poly.pdbx_strand_id
1 'polypeptide(L)'
;TIFSTRRPTTEQKALLASISRFQRKIKKGVIDVWWLYDDGGLTLLIPHLLTIPKSYLEGAKLRVFTISTSSRTMEQEQRSMAALLSKFRISFSDVAVISDIGRKPQPETLMRWEKLILPFIAADDSECPAGMTTQSELDAQKQKTNRQLRAAELLREHSIDADLIVMTLPVPRKGMVSASLYLSWLDIMTRGLPPTLLVRGNQTSVLTFYS
;
A
#
# COMPACT_ATOMS: atom_id res chain seq x y z
N THR A 1 -34.88 -10.18 -38.65
CA THR A 1 -33.44 -10.14 -38.31
C THR A 1 -33.29 -10.37 -36.83
N ILE A 2 -33.06 -11.61 -36.43
CA ILE A 2 -32.98 -12.01 -35.02
C ILE A 2 -31.57 -11.67 -34.53
N PHE A 3 -31.43 -10.61 -33.74
CA PHE A 3 -30.19 -10.33 -33.02
C PHE A 3 -29.97 -11.44 -31.99
N SER A 4 -29.10 -12.39 -32.33
CA SER A 4 -28.61 -13.40 -31.39
C SER A 4 -27.75 -12.69 -30.35
N THR A 5 -28.35 -12.34 -29.21
CA THR A 5 -27.63 -11.92 -28.01
C THR A 5 -26.91 -13.14 -27.44
N ARG A 6 -25.70 -13.41 -27.95
CA ARG A 6 -24.84 -14.46 -27.41
C ARG A 6 -24.64 -14.22 -25.91
N ARG A 7 -24.99 -15.22 -25.10
CA ARG A 7 -24.76 -15.18 -23.65
C ARG A 7 -23.25 -15.00 -23.42
N PRO A 8 -22.83 -14.06 -22.57
CA PRO A 8 -21.42 -13.82 -22.34
C PRO A 8 -20.75 -15.06 -21.71
N THR A 9 -19.52 -15.32 -22.13
CA THR A 9 -18.70 -16.42 -21.58
C THR A 9 -18.35 -16.17 -20.11
N THR A 10 -17.86 -17.20 -19.40
CA THR A 10 -17.44 -17.07 -18.00
C THR A 10 -16.35 -16.00 -17.83
N GLU A 11 -15.39 -15.93 -18.75
CA GLU A 11 -14.32 -14.93 -18.77
C GLU A 11 -14.87 -13.52 -19.00
N GLN A 12 -15.79 -13.34 -19.96
CA GLN A 12 -16.45 -12.06 -20.20
C GLN A 12 -17.24 -11.59 -18.98
N LYS A 13 -17.93 -12.51 -18.28
CA LYS A 13 -18.62 -12.19 -17.03
C LYS A 13 -17.66 -11.79 -15.92
N ALA A 14 -16.52 -12.48 -15.79
CA ALA A 14 -15.48 -12.16 -14.80
C ALA A 14 -14.86 -10.78 -15.08
N LEU A 15 -14.57 -10.47 -16.35
CA LEU A 15 -14.08 -9.16 -16.78
C LEU A 15 -15.11 -8.05 -16.50
N LEU A 16 -16.39 -8.26 -16.82
CA LEU A 16 -17.44 -7.28 -16.51
C LEU A 16 -17.59 -7.07 -14.99
N ALA A 17 -17.45 -8.13 -14.20
CA ALA A 17 -17.46 -8.05 -12.74
C ALA A 17 -16.24 -7.29 -12.19
N SER A 18 -15.05 -7.46 -12.79
CA SER A 18 -13.86 -6.72 -12.36
C SER A 18 -13.95 -5.23 -12.69
N ILE A 19 -14.46 -4.88 -13.88
CA ILE A 19 -14.68 -3.49 -14.30
C ILE A 19 -15.71 -2.79 -13.39
N SER A 20 -16.81 -3.47 -13.08
CA SER A 20 -17.90 -2.91 -12.24
C SER A 20 -17.70 -3.14 -10.74
N ARG A 21 -16.53 -3.64 -10.30
CA ARG A 21 -16.25 -4.00 -8.90
C ARG A 21 -16.59 -2.88 -7.92
N PHE A 22 -16.20 -1.65 -8.24
CA PHE A 22 -16.38 -0.48 -7.36
C PHE A 22 -17.79 0.13 -7.42
N GLN A 23 -18.64 -0.33 -8.33
CA GLN A 23 -20.03 0.13 -8.47
C GLN A 23 -21.02 -0.76 -7.72
N ARG A 24 -20.57 -1.95 -7.28
CA ARG A 24 -21.40 -2.93 -6.59
C ARG A 24 -21.01 -2.98 -5.12
N LYS A 25 -22.03 -2.97 -4.25
CA LYS A 25 -21.82 -3.08 -2.82
C LYS A 25 -21.21 -4.43 -2.47
N ILE A 26 -20.04 -4.40 -1.84
CA ILE A 26 -19.36 -5.57 -1.28
C ILE A 26 -19.89 -5.76 0.14
N LYS A 27 -20.49 -6.92 0.40
CA LYS A 27 -21.01 -7.26 1.73
C LYS A 27 -19.87 -7.80 2.59
N LYS A 28 -19.77 -7.35 3.84
CA LYS A 28 -18.75 -7.78 4.80
C LYS A 28 -17.32 -7.58 4.28
N GLY A 29 -17.10 -6.50 3.53
CA GLY A 29 -15.79 -6.23 2.95
C GLY A 29 -14.71 -6.00 4.03
N VAL A 30 -13.45 -6.15 3.65
CA VAL A 30 -12.29 -5.87 4.51
C VAL A 30 -11.43 -4.79 3.87
N ILE A 31 -11.16 -3.73 4.63
CA ILE A 31 -10.23 -2.67 4.24
C ILE A 31 -9.02 -2.73 5.15
N ASP A 32 -7.86 -2.94 4.55
CA ASP A 32 -6.59 -2.93 5.26
C ASP A 32 -5.91 -1.58 5.08
N VAL A 33 -5.60 -0.93 6.20
CA VAL A 33 -5.00 0.40 6.23
C VAL A 33 -3.58 0.31 6.75
N TRP A 34 -2.60 0.50 5.87
CA TRP A 34 -1.18 0.51 6.20
C TRP A 34 -0.71 1.94 6.44
N TRP A 35 -0.82 2.39 7.69
CA TRP A 35 -0.44 3.73 8.11
C TRP A 35 1.04 3.73 8.54
N LEU A 36 1.92 3.94 7.56
CA LEU A 36 3.38 3.77 7.72
C LEU A 36 4.11 5.06 8.10
N TYR A 37 3.50 6.21 7.78
CA TYR A 37 4.02 7.53 8.10
C TYR A 37 2.84 8.46 8.41
N ASP A 38 3.09 9.47 9.24
CA ASP A 38 2.11 10.52 9.46
C ASP A 38 1.93 11.36 8.19
N ASP A 39 0.71 11.35 7.68
CA ASP A 39 0.28 12.08 6.49
C ASP A 39 -0.83 13.10 6.81
N GLY A 40 -1.00 13.46 8.09
CA GLY A 40 -2.09 14.31 8.57
C GLY A 40 -3.40 13.55 8.80
N GLY A 41 -3.38 12.22 8.68
CA GLY A 41 -4.53 11.34 8.91
C GLY A 41 -5.37 11.04 7.66
N LEU A 42 -4.94 11.49 6.48
CA LEU A 42 -5.69 11.28 5.23
C LEU A 42 -5.80 9.78 4.88
N THR A 43 -4.72 9.02 5.09
CA THR A 43 -4.69 7.56 4.92
C THR A 43 -5.72 6.84 5.80
N LEU A 44 -6.10 7.41 6.95
CA LEU A 44 -7.12 6.87 7.86
C LEU A 44 -8.53 7.37 7.48
N LEU A 45 -8.65 8.62 7.04
CA LEU A 45 -9.93 9.26 6.72
C LEU A 45 -10.60 8.63 5.49
N ILE A 46 -9.86 8.43 4.39
CA ILE A 46 -10.40 7.86 3.15
C ILE A 46 -11.10 6.51 3.39
N PRO A 47 -10.45 5.50 4.00
CA PRO A 47 -11.08 4.21 4.21
C PRO A 47 -12.22 4.29 5.23
N HIS A 48 -12.17 5.18 6.22
CA HIS A 48 -13.32 5.44 7.10
C HIS A 48 -14.54 5.91 6.30
N LEU A 49 -14.38 6.92 5.41
CA LEU A 49 -15.49 7.40 4.56
C LEU A 49 -16.05 6.29 3.66
N LEU A 50 -15.21 5.37 3.20
CA LEU A 50 -15.65 4.22 2.40
C LEU A 50 -16.50 3.22 3.19
N THR A 51 -16.51 3.26 4.52
CA THR A 51 -17.37 2.40 5.35
C THR A 51 -18.76 3.00 5.65
N ILE A 52 -18.96 4.28 5.34
CA ILE A 52 -20.20 5.02 5.61
C ILE A 52 -21.29 4.63 4.59
N PRO A 53 -22.59 4.77 4.92
CA PRO A 53 -23.71 4.53 3.99
C PRO A 53 -23.52 5.11 2.58
N LYS A 54 -24.00 4.36 1.58
CA LYS A 54 -23.93 4.67 0.14
C LYS A 54 -22.56 4.45 -0.53
N SER A 55 -21.54 4.06 0.23
CA SER A 55 -20.29 3.54 -0.34
C SER A 55 -20.42 2.08 -0.78
N TYR A 56 -19.62 1.66 -1.75
CA TYR A 56 -19.53 0.25 -2.17
C TYR A 56 -18.93 -0.66 -1.08
N LEU A 57 -18.20 -0.10 -0.11
CA LEU A 57 -17.64 -0.80 1.06
C LEU A 57 -18.37 -0.45 2.36
N GLU A 58 -19.63 -0.01 2.26
CA GLU A 58 -20.43 0.31 3.46
C GLU A 58 -20.45 -0.86 4.45
N GLY A 59 -20.10 -0.57 5.71
CA GLY A 59 -20.00 -1.55 6.79
C GLY A 59 -18.81 -2.50 6.71
N ALA A 60 -17.81 -2.22 5.86
CA ALA A 60 -16.58 -3.00 5.80
C ALA A 60 -15.80 -2.93 7.12
N LYS A 61 -15.08 -4.01 7.43
CA LYS A 61 -14.18 -4.11 8.57
C LYS A 61 -12.88 -3.40 8.24
N LEU A 62 -12.51 -2.40 9.04
CA LEU A 62 -11.21 -1.74 8.97
C LEU A 62 -10.20 -2.50 9.82
N ARG A 63 -9.06 -2.90 9.25
CA ARG A 63 -7.89 -3.41 9.98
C ARG A 63 -6.74 -2.43 9.77
N VAL A 64 -6.17 -1.92 10.86
CA VAL A 64 -5.11 -0.90 10.79
C VAL A 64 -3.76 -1.52 11.12
N PHE A 65 -2.81 -1.37 10.21
CA PHE A 65 -1.44 -1.84 10.35
C PHE A 65 -0.51 -0.64 10.52
N THR A 66 0.28 -0.64 11.58
CA THR A 66 1.31 0.38 11.82
C THR A 66 2.68 -0.28 11.97
N ILE A 67 3.74 0.51 11.85
CA ILE A 67 5.12 0.03 12.02
C ILE A 67 5.63 0.43 13.39
N SER A 68 6.26 -0.52 14.08
CA SER A 68 7.14 -0.21 15.22
C SER A 68 8.60 -0.40 14.84
N THR A 69 9.47 0.43 15.42
CA THR A 69 10.92 0.21 15.37
C THR A 69 11.42 -0.71 16.47
N SER A 70 10.60 -1.01 17.49
CA SER A 70 10.99 -1.77 18.67
C SER A 70 9.92 -2.79 19.06
N SER A 71 10.28 -4.07 19.07
CA SER A 71 9.37 -5.14 19.52
C SER A 71 8.88 -4.96 20.97
N ARG A 72 9.66 -4.26 21.80
CA ARG A 72 9.33 -3.98 23.21
C ARG A 72 8.20 -2.97 23.40
N THR A 73 7.96 -2.09 22.43
CA THR A 73 6.95 -1.02 22.53
C THR A 73 5.68 -1.31 21.75
N MET A 74 5.59 -2.46 21.07
CA MET A 74 4.47 -2.79 20.19
C MET A 74 3.10 -2.70 20.89
N GLU A 75 2.97 -3.25 22.11
CA GLU A 75 1.70 -3.19 22.83
C GLU A 75 1.29 -1.75 23.18
N GLN A 76 2.27 -0.91 23.55
CA GLN A 76 2.01 0.49 23.88
C GLN A 76 1.61 1.28 22.63
N GLU A 77 2.28 1.05 21.51
CA GLU A 77 1.97 1.66 20.22
C GLU A 77 0.59 1.21 19.71
N GLN A 78 0.25 -0.07 19.86
CA GLN A 78 -1.05 -0.62 19.51
C GLN A 78 -2.17 0.06 20.32
N ARG A 79 -2.00 0.17 21.64
CA ARG A 79 -2.97 0.85 22.52
C ARG A 79 -3.08 2.34 22.18
N SER A 80 -1.97 3.00 21.90
CA SER A 80 -1.94 4.42 21.53
C SER A 80 -2.67 4.67 20.20
N MET A 81 -2.47 3.79 19.22
CA MET A 81 -3.17 3.80 17.94
C MET A 81 -4.67 3.57 18.10
N ALA A 82 -5.07 2.55 18.87
CA ALA A 82 -6.47 2.27 19.17
C ALA A 82 -7.17 3.46 19.86
N ALA A 83 -6.49 4.11 20.81
CA ALA A 83 -6.99 5.31 21.47
C ALA A 83 -7.13 6.49 20.49
N LEU A 84 -6.17 6.67 19.57
CA LEU A 84 -6.21 7.70 18.54
C LEU A 84 -7.39 7.50 17.57
N LEU A 85 -7.58 6.27 17.06
CA LEU A 85 -8.71 5.93 16.19
C LEU A 85 -10.05 6.14 16.89
N SER A 86 -10.13 5.76 18.18
CA SER A 86 -11.33 5.98 19.01
C SER A 86 -11.64 7.47 19.18
N LYS A 87 -10.62 8.31 19.42
CA LYS A 87 -10.78 9.77 19.49
C LYS A 87 -11.31 10.35 18.18
N PHE A 88 -10.89 9.81 17.04
CA PHE A 88 -11.39 10.20 15.73
C PHE A 88 -12.71 9.52 15.34
N ARG A 89 -13.29 8.70 16.22
CA ARG A 89 -14.54 7.95 16.00
C ARG A 89 -14.48 7.04 14.76
N ILE A 90 -13.29 6.59 14.41
CA ILE A 90 -13.08 5.63 13.35
C ILE A 90 -13.27 4.24 13.96
N SER A 91 -14.38 3.58 13.62
CA SER A 91 -14.60 2.19 14.02
C SER A 91 -13.62 1.28 13.28
N PHE A 92 -12.86 0.49 14.03
CA PHE A 92 -11.94 -0.50 13.50
C PHE A 92 -12.23 -1.87 14.11
N SER A 93 -11.83 -2.92 13.38
CA SER A 93 -11.97 -4.31 13.81
C SER A 93 -10.69 -4.84 14.47
N ASP A 94 -9.53 -4.36 14.03
CA ASP A 94 -8.23 -4.76 14.57
C ASP A 94 -7.16 -3.67 14.33
N VAL A 95 -6.16 -3.65 15.21
CA VAL A 95 -4.94 -2.84 15.06
C VAL A 95 -3.75 -3.76 15.25
N ALA A 96 -2.92 -3.90 14.22
CA ALA A 96 -1.70 -4.70 14.26
C ALA A 96 -0.46 -3.81 14.15
N VAL A 97 0.55 -4.09 14.97
CA VAL A 97 1.83 -3.38 14.94
C VAL A 97 2.90 -4.32 14.40
N ILE A 98 3.48 -3.95 13.26
CA ILE A 98 4.49 -4.74 12.55
C ILE A 98 5.89 -4.24 12.93
N SER A 99 6.70 -5.10 13.54
CA SER A 99 8.11 -4.80 13.87
C SER A 99 9.11 -5.32 12.83
N ASP A 100 8.64 -6.10 11.86
CA ASP A 100 9.49 -6.88 10.95
C ASP A 100 9.90 -6.15 9.67
N ILE A 101 9.54 -4.87 9.51
CA ILE A 101 9.81 -4.12 8.27
C ILE A 101 11.32 -3.84 8.05
N GLY A 102 12.10 -3.85 9.13
CA GLY A 102 13.56 -3.65 9.07
C GLY A 102 14.36 -4.93 8.77
N ARG A 103 13.70 -6.09 8.72
CA ARG A 103 14.38 -7.36 8.43
C ARG A 103 14.80 -7.43 6.96
N LYS A 104 15.83 -8.22 6.69
CA LYS A 104 16.27 -8.49 5.32
C LYS A 104 15.13 -9.17 4.54
N PRO A 105 14.79 -8.71 3.32
CA PRO A 105 13.81 -9.38 2.48
C PRO A 105 14.27 -10.78 2.09
N GLN A 106 13.33 -11.63 1.72
CA GLN A 106 13.59 -12.98 1.25
C GLN A 106 14.44 -12.96 -0.04
N PRO A 107 15.32 -13.96 -0.23
CA PRO A 107 16.14 -14.05 -1.44
C PRO A 107 15.33 -14.03 -2.74
N GLU A 108 14.15 -14.66 -2.72
CA GLU A 108 13.24 -14.71 -3.87
C GLU A 108 12.70 -13.32 -4.26
N THR A 109 12.32 -12.51 -3.27
CA THR A 109 11.87 -11.13 -3.46
C THR A 109 12.99 -10.26 -4.02
N LEU A 110 14.21 -10.44 -3.49
CA LEU A 110 15.41 -9.75 -3.97
C LEU A 110 15.69 -10.07 -5.44
N MET A 111 15.78 -11.37 -5.79
CA MET A 111 16.02 -11.80 -7.17
C MET A 111 14.95 -11.27 -8.14
N ARG A 112 13.68 -11.28 -7.71
CA ARG A 112 12.58 -10.73 -8.52
C ARG A 112 12.74 -9.24 -8.77
N TRP A 113 13.12 -8.47 -7.76
CA TRP A 113 13.35 -7.03 -7.90
C TRP A 113 14.62 -6.73 -8.71
N GLU A 114 15.72 -7.47 -8.51
CA GLU A 114 16.95 -7.32 -9.30
C GLU A 114 16.66 -7.50 -10.80
N LYS A 115 15.87 -8.52 -11.17
CA LYS A 115 15.42 -8.73 -12.55
C LYS A 115 14.55 -7.58 -13.08
N LEU A 116 13.74 -6.95 -12.22
CA LEU A 116 12.87 -5.83 -12.58
C LEU A 116 13.67 -4.57 -12.88
N ILE A 117 14.66 -4.24 -12.03
CA ILE A 117 15.44 -2.99 -12.15
C ILE A 117 16.57 -3.10 -13.17
N LEU A 118 17.07 -4.30 -13.47
CA LEU A 118 18.21 -4.56 -14.37
C LEU A 118 18.18 -3.75 -15.69
N PRO A 119 17.06 -3.65 -16.44
CA PRO A 119 17.04 -2.90 -17.70
C PRO A 119 17.20 -1.38 -17.54
N PHE A 120 17.11 -0.87 -16.31
CA PHE A 120 17.11 0.55 -15.98
C PHE A 120 18.39 1.02 -15.28
N ILE A 121 19.39 0.14 -15.18
CA ILE A 121 20.71 0.47 -14.62
C ILE A 121 21.62 0.96 -15.74
N ALA A 122 22.11 2.19 -15.62
CA ALA A 122 23.14 2.77 -16.48
C ALA A 122 24.53 2.58 -15.86
N ALA A 123 25.58 2.63 -16.70
CA ALA A 123 26.95 2.63 -16.23
C ALA A 123 27.27 3.93 -15.46
N ASP A 124 28.03 3.82 -14.37
CA ASP A 124 28.40 4.98 -13.54
C ASP A 124 29.31 5.98 -14.28
N ASP A 125 30.12 5.51 -15.23
CA ASP A 125 31.13 6.31 -15.94
C ASP A 125 30.58 7.09 -17.15
N SER A 126 29.29 6.96 -17.45
CA SER A 126 28.62 7.60 -18.60
C SER A 126 27.57 8.61 -18.14
N GLU A 127 27.19 9.52 -19.03
CA GLU A 127 26.06 10.41 -18.78
C GLU A 127 24.79 9.56 -18.56
N CYS A 128 24.32 9.51 -17.32
CA CYS A 128 23.18 8.68 -16.93
C CYS A 128 21.91 9.21 -17.63
N PRO A 129 21.24 8.41 -18.48
CA PRO A 129 20.03 8.84 -19.14
C PRO A 129 18.94 9.23 -18.14
N ALA A 130 18.12 10.22 -18.50
CA ALA A 130 17.12 10.79 -17.60
C ALA A 130 16.20 9.71 -17.01
N GLY A 131 16.21 9.60 -15.67
CA GLY A 131 15.36 8.68 -14.91
C GLY A 131 15.94 7.28 -14.69
N MET A 132 17.05 6.91 -15.35
CA MET A 132 17.77 5.67 -15.05
C MET A 132 18.50 5.77 -13.70
N THR A 133 18.82 4.61 -13.13
CA THR A 133 19.58 4.47 -11.88
C THR A 133 20.99 4.02 -12.20
N THR A 134 21.91 4.10 -11.24
CA THR A 134 23.28 3.59 -11.39
C THR A 134 23.63 2.63 -10.27
N GLN A 135 24.70 1.85 -10.43
CA GLN A 135 25.11 0.88 -9.41
C GLN A 135 25.46 1.58 -8.08
N SER A 136 26.15 2.72 -8.16
CA SER A 136 26.44 3.57 -6.99
C SER A 136 25.17 4.00 -6.23
N GLU A 137 24.10 4.38 -6.96
CA GLU A 137 22.83 4.74 -6.34
C GLU A 137 22.16 3.53 -5.65
N LEU A 138 22.15 2.37 -6.30
CA LEU A 138 21.58 1.14 -5.73
C LEU A 138 22.26 0.76 -4.42
N ASP A 139 23.59 0.86 -4.36
CA ASP A 139 24.36 0.60 -3.15
C ASP A 139 24.07 1.63 -2.06
N ALA A 140 23.99 2.91 -2.42
CA ALA A 140 23.65 3.99 -1.50
C ALA A 140 22.23 3.88 -0.92
N GLN A 141 21.26 3.38 -1.71
CA GLN A 141 19.85 3.24 -1.28
C GLN A 141 19.48 1.81 -0.82
N LYS A 142 20.45 0.89 -0.71
CA LYS A 142 20.23 -0.53 -0.38
C LYS A 142 19.33 -0.77 0.83
N GLN A 143 19.52 -0.01 1.91
CA GLN A 143 18.70 -0.14 3.12
C GLN A 143 17.24 0.27 2.89
N LYS A 144 17.00 1.32 2.10
CA LYS A 144 15.64 1.74 1.73
C LYS A 144 15.01 0.72 0.81
N THR A 145 15.74 0.24 -0.19
CA THR A 145 15.28 -0.85 -1.08
C THR A 145 14.84 -2.06 -0.25
N ASN A 146 15.69 -2.55 0.65
CA ASN A 146 15.35 -3.69 1.52
C ASN A 146 14.06 -3.45 2.31
N ARG A 147 13.88 -2.24 2.86
CA ARG A 147 12.67 -1.88 3.59
C ARG A 147 11.42 -1.91 2.69
N GLN A 148 11.50 -1.43 1.44
CA GLN A 148 10.37 -1.49 0.50
C GLN A 148 10.05 -2.92 0.08
N LEU A 149 11.08 -3.75 -0.15
CA LEU A 149 10.90 -5.17 -0.48
C LEU A 149 10.29 -5.93 0.69
N ARG A 150 10.73 -5.67 1.92
CA ARG A 150 10.14 -6.29 3.11
C ARG A 150 8.70 -5.83 3.33
N ALA A 151 8.38 -4.55 3.08
CA ALA A 151 7.00 -4.07 3.08
C ALA A 151 6.13 -4.81 2.05
N ALA A 152 6.68 -5.07 0.87
CA ALA A 152 6.01 -5.83 -0.18
C ALA A 152 5.66 -7.27 0.25
N GLU A 153 6.50 -7.92 1.04
CA GLU A 153 6.23 -9.25 1.61
C GLU A 153 5.13 -9.18 2.66
N LEU A 154 5.23 -8.24 3.59
CA LEU A 154 4.28 -8.05 4.68
C LEU A 154 2.87 -7.71 4.15
N LEU A 155 2.76 -6.90 3.11
CA LEU A 155 1.49 -6.62 2.41
C LEU A 155 0.84 -7.90 1.87
N ARG A 156 1.65 -8.80 1.29
CA ARG A 156 1.15 -10.08 0.77
C ARG A 156 0.77 -11.04 1.89
N GLU A 157 1.54 -11.07 2.97
CA GLU A 157 1.31 -11.94 4.12
C GLU A 157 -0.01 -11.61 4.83
N HIS A 158 -0.33 -10.33 5.01
CA HIS A 158 -1.47 -9.91 5.82
C HIS A 158 -2.70 -9.45 5.03
N SER A 159 -2.53 -9.01 3.78
CA SER A 159 -3.55 -8.26 3.04
C SER A 159 -3.90 -8.82 1.66
N ILE A 160 -3.44 -10.02 1.28
CA ILE A 160 -3.75 -10.60 -0.04
C ILE A 160 -5.25 -10.86 -0.26
N ASP A 161 -6.00 -11.11 0.82
CA ASP A 161 -7.44 -11.38 0.78
C ASP A 161 -8.31 -10.14 1.06
N ALA A 162 -7.71 -8.95 1.17
CA ALA A 162 -8.45 -7.72 1.42
C ALA A 162 -9.27 -7.28 0.19
N ASP A 163 -10.37 -6.57 0.41
CA ASP A 163 -11.15 -5.98 -0.69
C ASP A 163 -10.53 -4.67 -1.21
N LEU A 164 -9.82 -3.97 -0.33
CA LEU A 164 -9.09 -2.75 -0.61
C LEU A 164 -7.92 -2.63 0.37
N ILE A 165 -6.74 -2.30 -0.16
CA ILE A 165 -5.58 -1.88 0.63
C ILE A 165 -5.44 -0.38 0.48
N VAL A 166 -5.34 0.35 1.59
CA VAL A 166 -5.01 1.78 1.59
C VAL A 166 -3.69 1.92 2.33
N MET A 167 -2.68 2.51 1.69
CA MET A 167 -1.36 2.64 2.30
C MET A 167 -0.74 4.00 2.05
N THR A 168 0.04 4.46 3.03
CA THR A 168 0.82 5.69 2.86
C THR A 168 1.86 5.51 1.76
N LEU A 169 1.83 6.38 0.75
CA LEU A 169 2.77 6.40 -0.36
C LEU A 169 4.18 6.66 0.19
N PRO A 170 5.16 5.76 0.00
CA PRO A 170 6.54 6.03 0.36
C PRO A 170 7.07 7.09 -0.61
N VAL A 171 7.48 8.27 -0.13
CA VAL A 171 7.97 9.34 -0.99
C VAL A 171 9.45 9.62 -0.69
N PRO A 172 10.37 9.38 -1.64
CA PRO A 172 11.75 9.80 -1.49
C PRO A 172 11.87 11.32 -1.57
N ARG A 173 12.91 11.88 -0.93
CA ARG A 173 13.24 13.30 -1.10
C ARG A 173 13.65 13.55 -2.56
N LYS A 174 13.20 14.67 -3.13
CA LYS A 174 13.51 15.06 -4.51
C LYS A 174 15.03 15.09 -4.71
N GLY A 175 15.51 14.46 -5.79
CA GLY A 175 16.93 14.40 -6.15
C GLY A 175 17.74 13.34 -5.40
N MET A 176 17.17 12.62 -4.43
CA MET A 176 17.89 11.52 -3.75
C MET A 176 17.71 10.15 -4.40
N VAL A 177 16.64 9.98 -5.19
CA VAL A 177 16.27 8.70 -5.79
C VAL A 177 15.84 8.96 -7.23
N SER A 178 16.38 8.19 -8.17
CA SER A 178 16.04 8.19 -9.59
C SER A 178 14.61 7.67 -9.81
N ALA A 179 14.03 8.06 -10.95
CA ALA A 179 12.65 7.69 -11.28
C ALA A 179 12.47 6.17 -11.40
N SER A 180 13.41 5.48 -12.07
CA SER A 180 13.40 4.03 -12.23
C SER A 180 13.50 3.29 -10.90
N LEU A 181 14.42 3.69 -10.01
CA LEU A 181 14.54 3.09 -8.70
C LEU A 181 13.27 3.29 -7.87
N TYR A 182 12.72 4.51 -7.84
CA TYR A 182 11.49 4.80 -7.12
C TYR A 182 10.29 4.01 -7.65
N LEU A 183 10.09 3.98 -8.97
CA LEU A 183 9.00 3.23 -9.59
C LEU A 183 9.16 1.72 -9.40
N SER A 184 10.39 1.20 -9.37
CA SER A 184 10.64 -0.21 -9.08
C SER A 184 10.18 -0.61 -7.68
N TRP A 185 10.29 0.29 -6.69
CA TRP A 185 9.79 0.06 -5.34
C TRP A 185 8.26 0.02 -5.31
N LEU A 186 7.59 0.95 -6.00
CA LEU A 186 6.12 0.95 -6.06
C LEU A 186 5.58 -0.28 -6.79
N ASP A 187 6.25 -0.68 -7.87
CA ASP A 187 5.89 -1.86 -8.66
C ASP A 187 5.97 -3.13 -7.83
N ILE A 188 7.14 -3.45 -7.25
CA ILE A 188 7.32 -4.68 -6.49
C ILE A 188 6.41 -4.74 -5.24
N MET A 189 6.13 -3.58 -4.65
CA MET A 189 5.24 -3.44 -3.50
C MET A 189 3.79 -3.77 -3.82
N THR A 190 3.28 -3.28 -4.96
CA THR A 190 1.85 -3.35 -5.29
C THR A 190 1.48 -4.46 -6.27
N ARG A 191 2.47 -5.03 -6.97
CA ARG A 191 2.23 -6.04 -8.02
C ARG A 191 1.53 -7.28 -7.47
N GLY A 192 0.34 -7.55 -7.99
CA GLY A 192 -0.45 -8.74 -7.65
C GLY A 192 -1.19 -8.63 -6.31
N LEU A 193 -1.23 -7.44 -5.70
CA LEU A 193 -2.12 -7.18 -4.57
C LEU A 193 -3.56 -6.95 -5.05
N PRO A 194 -4.54 -7.05 -4.13
CA PRO A 194 -5.87 -6.47 -4.33
C PRO A 194 -5.78 -4.99 -4.71
N PRO A 195 -6.91 -4.37 -5.13
CA PRO A 195 -6.95 -2.92 -5.37
C PRO A 195 -6.26 -2.16 -4.24
N THR A 196 -5.22 -1.42 -4.60
CA THR A 196 -4.35 -0.74 -3.65
C THR A 196 -4.37 0.76 -3.94
N LEU A 197 -4.69 1.55 -2.92
CA LEU A 197 -4.66 3.00 -2.97
C LEU A 197 -3.43 3.52 -2.23
N LEU A 198 -2.48 4.07 -2.98
CA LEU A 198 -1.34 4.78 -2.42
C LEU A 198 -1.75 6.24 -2.11
N VAL A 199 -1.69 6.63 -0.84
CA VAL A 199 -2.15 7.94 -0.36
C VAL A 199 -0.98 8.78 0.12
N ARG A 200 -0.94 10.04 -0.31
CA ARG A 200 -0.01 11.04 0.21
C ARG A 200 -0.77 12.28 0.63
N GLY A 201 -0.79 12.56 1.94
CA GLY A 201 -1.27 13.83 2.46
C GLY A 201 -0.25 14.97 2.30
N ASN A 202 -0.70 16.19 2.58
CA ASN A 202 0.12 17.42 2.62
C ASN A 202 0.62 17.74 4.05
N GLN A 203 0.58 16.77 4.96
CA GLN A 203 1.00 16.90 6.36
C GLN A 203 0.18 17.89 7.20
N THR A 204 -0.91 18.46 6.65
CA THR A 204 -1.86 19.26 7.42
C THR A 204 -2.89 18.31 8.03
N SER A 205 -3.19 18.47 9.33
CA SER A 205 -4.16 17.60 10.01
C SER A 205 -5.53 17.73 9.36
N VAL A 206 -6.05 16.61 8.86
CA VAL A 206 -7.43 16.52 8.35
C VAL A 206 -8.38 15.89 9.36
N LEU A 207 -7.84 15.31 10.43
CA LEU A 207 -8.60 14.80 11.55
C LEU A 207 -8.62 15.87 12.64
N THR A 208 -9.82 16.41 12.92
CA THR A 208 -10.02 17.43 13.94
C THR A 208 -10.66 16.83 15.19
N PHE A 209 -10.18 17.26 16.36
CA PHE A 209 -10.84 16.96 17.62
C PHE A 209 -12.02 17.91 17.77
N TYR A 210 -13.17 17.37 18.17
CA TYR A 210 -14.24 18.21 18.71
C TYR A 210 -13.86 18.52 20.16
N SER A 211 -13.60 19.80 20.43
CA SER A 211 -13.47 20.35 21.78
C SER A 211 -14.80 20.29 22.54
#